data_AF-A0A2E0TBI3-F1
#
_entry.id   AF-A0A2E0TBI3-F1
#
_cell.length_a   1.000
_cell.length_b   1.000
_cell.length_c   1.000
_cell.angle_alpha   90.00
_cell.angle_beta   90.00
_cell.angle_gamma   90.00
#
_symmetry.space_group_name_H-M   'P 1'
#
loop_
_entity.id
_entity.type
_entity.pdbx_description
1 polymer ?
#
loop_
_entity_poly.entity_id
_entity_poly.type
_entity_poly.pdbx_seq_one_letter_code
_entity_poly.pdbx_strand_id
1 'polypeptide(L)' 'MTREATRMSPRRQSMARTRRSSDPEFLMSRLEKKHSKLDSRVSELTERPYLTPAEQMEARRLKKKKLELKDQLRQMRSD' A
#
# COMPACT_ATOMS: atom_id res chain seq x y z
N MET A 1 -46.05 -40.82 -13.39
CA MET A 1 -45.77 -40.19 -14.69
C MET A 1 -46.24 -38.74 -14.65
N THR A 2 -45.32 -37.78 -14.53
CA THR A 2 -45.32 -36.47 -15.21
C THR A 2 -44.00 -35.79 -14.88
N ARG A 3 -43.31 -35.34 -15.93
CA ARG A 3 -41.97 -34.74 -15.89
C ARG A 3 -42.15 -33.24 -15.72
N GLU A 4 -41.52 -32.63 -14.73
CA GLU A 4 -41.19 -31.21 -14.76
C GLU A 4 -39.67 -31.06 -14.72
N ALA A 5 -39.09 -31.11 -15.91
CA ALA A 5 -37.79 -30.55 -16.19
C ALA A 5 -37.91 -29.01 -16.28
N THR A 6 -36.80 -28.33 -16.02
CA THR A 6 -36.58 -26.87 -16.13
C THR A 6 -37.01 -26.11 -14.87
N ARG A 7 -36.10 -25.61 -14.04
CA ARG A 7 -35.18 -24.53 -14.43
C ARG A 7 -33.95 -24.50 -13.53
N MET A 8 -32.80 -24.80 -14.12
CA MET A 8 -31.52 -24.27 -13.63
C MET A 8 -31.62 -22.75 -13.53
N SER A 9 -31.27 -22.20 -12.37
CA SER A 9 -30.65 -20.88 -12.27
C SER A 9 -29.88 -20.77 -10.94
N PRO A 10 -28.58 -21.07 -10.93
CA PRO A 10 -27.71 -20.73 -9.81
C PRO A 10 -27.25 -19.30 -10.03
N ARG A 11 -27.99 -18.28 -9.57
CA ARG A 11 -27.49 -16.91 -9.76
C ARG A 11 -28.05 -15.90 -8.78
N ARG A 12 -27.32 -15.75 -7.67
CA ARG A 12 -26.99 -14.43 -7.12
C ARG A 12 -25.68 -14.44 -6.34
N GLN A 13 -24.61 -14.98 -6.96
CA GLN A 13 -23.28 -14.45 -6.68
C GLN A 13 -23.05 -13.25 -7.61
N SER A 14 -23.39 -12.05 -7.13
CA SER A 14 -23.10 -10.77 -7.77
C SER A 14 -23.49 -9.68 -6.77
N MET A 15 -22.65 -8.79 -6.23
CA MET A 15 -21.28 -8.39 -6.46
C MET A 15 -20.84 -7.73 -5.14
N ALA A 16 -19.85 -8.26 -4.43
CA ALA A 16 -19.20 -7.55 -3.31
C ALA A 16 -17.67 -7.59 -3.41
N ARG A 17 -17.15 -7.87 -4.61
CA ARG A 17 -15.76 -7.59 -4.95
C ARG A 17 -15.77 -6.29 -5.74
N THR A 18 -14.78 -5.44 -5.49
CA THR A 18 -14.50 -4.17 -6.21
C THR A 18 -14.93 -2.86 -5.51
N ARG A 19 -15.27 -2.85 -4.21
CA ARG A 19 -15.31 -1.59 -3.42
C ARG A 19 -14.17 -1.41 -2.40
N ARG A 20 -13.15 -2.27 -2.41
CA ARG A 20 -12.04 -2.19 -1.42
C ARG A 20 -10.81 -1.39 -1.88
N SER A 21 -10.79 -0.91 -3.12
CA SER A 21 -9.59 -0.32 -3.72
C SER A 21 -9.51 1.20 -3.58
N SER A 22 -10.64 1.85 -3.30
CA SER A 22 -10.75 3.32 -3.21
C SER A 22 -10.97 3.79 -1.77
N ASP A 23 -10.84 2.90 -0.80
CA ASP A 23 -11.03 3.27 0.60
C ASP A 23 -9.83 4.10 1.08
N PRO A 24 -10.05 5.32 1.60
CA PRO A 24 -8.97 6.17 2.08
C PRO A 24 -8.14 5.47 3.18
N GLU A 25 -8.74 4.58 3.99
CA GLU A 25 -8.00 3.81 4.98
C GLU A 25 -7.05 2.79 4.34
N PHE A 26 -7.45 2.18 3.22
CA PHE A 26 -6.59 1.26 2.48
C PHE A 26 -5.38 1.98 1.89
N LEU A 27 -5.58 3.20 1.37
CA LEU A 27 -4.49 4.05 0.88
C LEU A 27 -3.57 4.49 2.01
N MET A 28 -4.10 4.92 3.15
CA MET A 28 -3.32 5.27 4.34
C MET A 28 -2.50 4.09 4.85
N SER A 29 -3.10 2.92 5.06
CA SER A 29 -2.38 1.73 5.52
C SER A 29 -1.23 1.34 4.58
N ARG A 30 -1.43 1.49 3.26
CA ARG A 30 -0.40 1.23 2.25
C ARG A 30 0.72 2.27 2.27
N LEU A 31 0.39 3.54 2.50
CA LEU A 31 1.36 4.63 2.67
C LEU A 31 2.18 4.44 3.95
N GLU A 32 1.55 4.08 5.06
CA GLU A 32 2.21 3.80 6.34
C GLU A 32 3.16 2.60 6.24
N LYS A 33 2.73 1.51 5.61
CA LYS A 33 3.60 0.34 5.35
C LYS A 33 4.81 0.72 4.51
N LYS A 34 4.63 1.54 3.47
CA LYS A 34 5.73 2.05 2.65
C LYS A 34 6.68 2.94 3.46
N HIS A 35 6.13 3.85 4.26
CA HIS A 35 6.91 4.72 5.13
C HIS A 35 7.75 3.92 6.12
N SER A 36 7.14 2.95 6.82
CA SER A 36 7.84 2.07 7.76
C SER A 36 8.97 1.29 7.08
N LYS A 37 8.74 0.71 5.90
CA LYS A 37 9.78 -0.01 5.15
C LYS A 37 10.94 0.90 4.74
N LEU A 38 10.66 2.12 4.30
CA LEU A 38 11.69 3.10 3.97
C LEU A 38 12.47 3.53 5.22
N ASP A 39 11.79 3.66 6.35
CA ASP A 39 12.43 4.05 7.61
C ASP A 39 13.41 2.97 8.09
N SER A 40 12.97 1.71 8.12
CA SER A 40 13.85 0.58 8.44
C SER A 40 15.07 0.55 7.54
N ARG A 41 14.89 0.76 6.22
CA ARG A 41 16.01 0.77 5.27
C ARG A 41 16.95 1.96 5.48
N VAL A 42 16.43 3.13 5.83
CA VAL A 42 17.25 4.29 6.20
C VAL A 42 18.03 3.98 7.47
N SER A 43 17.39 3.43 8.50
CA SER A 43 18.02 3.06 9.77
C SER A 43 19.16 2.06 9.56
N GLU A 44 18.92 0.98 8.81
CA GLU A 44 19.96 -0.01 8.44
C GLU A 44 21.17 0.64 7.78
N LEU A 45 20.94 1.59 6.87
CA LEU A 45 22.03 2.30 6.19
C LEU A 45 22.72 3.31 7.12
N THR A 46 22.01 3.96 8.04
CA THR A 46 22.63 4.90 8.99
C THR A 46 23.37 4.22 10.13
N GLU A 47 23.02 2.99 10.49
CA GLU A 47 23.73 2.20 11.51
C GLU A 47 25.07 1.68 10.99
N ARG A 48 25.27 1.62 9.68
CA ARG A 48 26.54 1.18 9.10
C ARG A 48 27.59 2.29 9.24
N PRO A 49 28.75 2.01 9.84
CA PRO A 49 29.79 3.02 10.10
C PRO A 49 30.41 3.58 8.82
N TYR A 50 30.38 2.79 7.73
CA TYR A 50 30.87 3.20 6.42
C TYR A 50 29.86 2.78 5.36
N LEU A 51 29.43 3.75 4.56
CA LEU A 51 28.54 3.55 3.44
C LEU A 51 29.33 3.71 2.14
N THR A 52 29.14 2.77 1.23
CA THR A 52 29.61 2.90 -0.15
C THR A 52 28.95 4.11 -0.83
N PRO A 53 29.55 4.69 -1.88
CA PRO A 53 28.95 5.82 -2.60
C PRO A 53 27.52 5.53 -3.10
N ALA A 54 27.27 4.28 -3.51
CA ALA A 54 25.93 3.83 -3.91
C ALA A 54 24.93 3.87 -2.74
N GLU A 55 25.34 3.39 -1.57
CA GLU A 55 24.50 3.41 -0.37
C GLU A 55 24.28 4.83 0.18
N GLN A 56 25.25 5.73 0.06
CA GLN A 56 25.07 7.15 0.40
C GLN A 56 24.04 7.82 -0.50
N MET A 57 24.09 7.54 -1.80
CA MET A 57 23.07 7.99 -2.76
C MET A 57 21.70 7.39 -2.44
N GLU A 58 21.66 6.10 -2.10
CA GLU A 58 20.43 5.42 -1.71
C GLU A 58 19.84 6.04 -0.44
N ALA A 59 20.65 6.27 0.60
CA ALA A 59 20.22 6.92 1.84
C ALA A 59 19.69 8.33 1.59
N ARG A 60 20.33 9.14 0.74
CA ARG A 60 19.80 10.46 0.33
C ARG A 60 18.46 10.34 -0.40
N ARG A 61 18.33 9.37 -1.30
CA ARG A 61 17.08 9.12 -2.05
C ARG A 61 15.97 8.65 -1.12
N LEU A 62 16.27 7.76 -0.18
CA LEU A 62 15.32 7.24 0.79
C LEU A 62 14.85 8.34 1.76
N LYS A 63 15.75 9.22 2.23
CA LYS A 63 15.39 10.40 3.03
C LYS A 63 14.42 11.33 2.29
N LYS A 64 14.67 11.61 1.01
CA LYS A 64 13.73 12.40 0.17
C LYS A 64 12.36 11.73 0.06
N LYS A 65 12.33 10.43 -0.29
CA LYS A 65 11.07 9.67 -0.37
C LYS A 65 10.31 9.63 0.95
N LYS A 66 11.00 9.51 2.08
CA LYS A 66 10.40 9.55 3.41
C LYS A 66 9.72 10.89 3.65
N LEU A 67 10.37 12.00 3.28
CA LEU A 67 9.80 13.34 3.40
C LEU A 67 8.56 13.49 2.50
N GLU A 68 8.65 13.11 1.23
CA GLU A 68 7.52 13.15 0.28
C GLU A 68 6.32 12.33 0.79
N LEU A 69 6.55 11.12 1.32
CA LEU A 69 5.49 10.29 1.90
C LEU A 69 4.87 10.92 3.14
N LYS A 70 5.68 11.56 3.99
CA LYS A 70 5.18 12.27 5.18
C LYS A 70 4.31 13.46 4.78
N ASP A 71 4.69 14.16 3.71
CA ASP A 71 3.93 15.29 3.20
C ASP A 71 2.63 14.83 2.50
N GLN A 72 2.67 13.73 1.73
CA GLN A 72 1.48 13.08 1.18
C GLN A 72 0.51 12.63 2.27
N LEU A 73 1.01 12.00 3.35
CA LEU A 73 0.19 11.61 4.49
C LEU A 73 -0.43 12.81 5.21
N ARG A 74 0.30 13.94 5.30
CA ARG A 74 -0.24 15.17 5.89
C ARG A 74 -1.30 15.81 5.01
N GLN A 75 -1.10 15.86 3.70
CA GLN A 75 -2.10 16.36 2.76
C GLN A 75 -3.38 15.54 2.87
N MET A 76 -3.27 14.20 2.86
CA MET A 76 -4.44 13.31 2.97
C MET A 76 -5.16 13.35 4.32
N ARG A 77 -4.53 13.86 5.39
CA ARG A 77 -5.19 14.07 6.70
C ARG A 77 -5.87 15.43 6.83
N SER A 78 -5.54 16.36 5.94
CA SER A 78 -6.02 17.75 6.00
C SER A 78 -7.19 18.02 5.05
N ASP A 79 -7.61 17.03 4.26
CA ASP A 79 -8.83 16.96 3.45
C ASP A 79 -9.92 16.16 4.21
#